data_AF-A0A9E1RZC9-F1
#
_entry.id   AF-A0A9E1RZC9-F1
#
_cell.length_a   1.000
_cell.length_b   1.000
_cell.length_c   1.000
_cell.angle_alpha   90.00
_cell.angle_beta   90.00
_cell.angle_gamma   90.00
#
_symmetry.space_group_name_H-M   'P 1'
#
loop_
_entity.id
_entity.type
_entity.pdbx_description
1 polymer ?
#
loop_
_entity_poly.entity_id
_entity_poly.type
_entity_poly.pdbx_seq_one_letter_code
_entity_poly.pdbx_strand_id
1 'polypeptide(L)'
;MAVNTPQDAHRQLVTEAEHSWTLGLMAYAIVEDQKYEWIAHLKETEGREPTTTEIENWFRSRTPESFTRVVADAEHALQLVADDALEEIIGDERRGAFESGIVEAVNGMTGSWRQFGIGIGASLVGAILFAILILVVAFIAIDNRSIVDLVKESPNDHVEQHEAE
;
A
#
# COMPACT_ATOMS: atom_id res chain seq x y z
N MET A 1 -9.19 23.14 -6.80
CA MET A 1 -7.75 23.06 -6.47
C MET A 1 -7.01 22.61 -7.71
N ALA A 2 -5.82 23.14 -8.01
CA ALA A 2 -5.06 22.70 -9.18
C ALA A 2 -4.32 21.40 -8.85
N VAL A 3 -4.46 20.38 -9.71
CA VAL A 3 -3.73 19.11 -9.59
C VAL A 3 -2.46 19.22 -10.41
N ASN A 4 -1.31 19.22 -9.74
CA ASN A 4 -0.02 19.36 -10.41
C ASN A 4 0.84 18.11 -10.30
N THR A 5 0.50 17.23 -9.35
CA THR A 5 1.32 16.07 -8.98
C THR A 5 0.47 14.82 -8.74
N PRO A 6 1.07 13.62 -8.76
CA PRO A 6 0.38 12.40 -8.32
C PRO A 6 -0.18 12.51 -6.90
N GLN A 7 0.54 13.19 -6.00
CA GLN A 7 0.11 13.39 -4.61
C GLN A 7 -1.13 14.29 -4.53
N ASP A 8 -1.22 15.32 -5.38
CA ASP A 8 -2.41 16.15 -5.48
C ASP A 8 -3.61 15.34 -5.99
N ALA A 9 -3.40 14.50 -7.01
CA ALA A 9 -4.45 13.64 -7.55
C ALA A 9 -4.95 12.63 -6.50
N HIS A 10 -4.02 11.96 -5.80
CA HIS A 10 -4.36 11.05 -4.70
C HIS A 10 -5.12 11.78 -3.58
N ARG A 11 -4.64 12.95 -3.16
CA ARG A 11 -5.31 13.74 -2.14
C ARG A 11 -6.74 14.10 -2.55
N GLN A 12 -6.93 14.60 -3.77
CA GLN A 12 -8.25 14.99 -4.26
C GLN A 12 -9.20 13.80 -4.42
N LEU A 13 -8.72 12.68 -4.97
CA LEU A 13 -9.57 11.52 -5.27
C LEU A 13 -9.78 10.60 -4.07
N VAL A 14 -8.85 10.53 -3.12
CA VAL A 14 -8.86 9.53 -2.05
C VAL A 14 -9.04 10.16 -0.68
N THR A 15 -8.33 11.26 -0.41
CA THR A 15 -8.24 11.82 0.96
C THR A 15 -9.31 12.85 1.25
N GLU A 16 -9.57 13.74 0.28
CA GLU A 16 -10.52 14.86 0.39
C GLU A 16 -11.86 14.57 -0.28
N ALA A 17 -12.00 13.40 -0.90
CA ALA A 17 -13.20 12.99 -1.61
C ALA A 17 -14.40 12.73 -0.68
N GLU A 18 -15.60 13.06 -1.16
CA GLU A 18 -16.87 12.76 -0.46
C GLU A 18 -17.35 11.31 -0.66
N HIS A 19 -16.81 10.62 -1.66
CA HIS A 19 -17.17 9.24 -1.98
C HIS A 19 -16.39 8.21 -1.15
N SER A 20 -16.70 6.92 -1.33
CA SER A 20 -16.05 5.85 -0.57
C SER A 20 -14.55 5.78 -0.87
N TRP A 21 -13.75 5.44 0.14
CA TRP A 21 -12.30 5.32 -0.01
C TRP A 21 -11.90 4.34 -1.12
N THR A 22 -12.62 3.22 -1.26
CA THR A 22 -12.41 2.23 -2.32
C THR A 22 -12.67 2.80 -3.71
N LEU A 23 -13.75 3.58 -3.87
CA LEU A 23 -14.05 4.26 -5.13
C LEU A 23 -12.94 5.27 -5.46
N GLY A 24 -12.46 6.00 -4.47
CA GLY A 24 -11.34 6.94 -4.64
C GLY A 24 -10.04 6.26 -5.06
N LEU A 25 -9.71 5.11 -4.46
CA LEU A 25 -8.54 4.31 -4.84
C LEU A 25 -8.66 3.75 -6.25
N MET A 26 -9.84 3.26 -6.63
CA MET A 26 -10.08 2.76 -7.98
C MET A 26 -9.96 3.89 -9.01
N ALA A 27 -10.54 5.06 -8.73
CA ALA A 27 -10.39 6.24 -9.55
C ALA A 27 -8.91 6.67 -9.67
N TYR A 28 -8.16 6.67 -8.56
CA TYR A 28 -6.73 6.97 -8.59
C TYR A 28 -5.92 5.95 -9.41
N ALA A 29 -6.24 4.66 -9.32
CA ALA A 29 -5.62 3.62 -10.13
C ALA A 29 -5.82 3.85 -11.63
N ILE A 30 -7.03 4.26 -12.06
CA ILE A 30 -7.31 4.61 -13.45
C ILE A 30 -6.47 5.83 -13.89
N VAL A 31 -6.30 6.85 -13.05
CA VAL A 31 -5.44 8.00 -13.38
C VAL A 31 -3.98 7.56 -13.56
N GLU A 32 -3.48 6.71 -12.67
CA GLU A 32 -2.12 6.18 -12.75
C GLU A 32 -1.91 5.33 -14.00
N ASP A 33 -2.89 4.50 -14.37
CA ASP A 33 -2.86 3.70 -15.60
C ASP A 33 -2.79 4.59 -16.86
N GLN A 34 -3.64 5.61 -16.95
CA GLN A 34 -3.59 6.58 -18.05
C GLN A 34 -2.26 7.34 -18.11
N LYS A 35 -1.61 7.57 -16.96
CA LYS A 35 -0.26 8.15 -16.92
C LYS A 35 0.76 7.18 -17.48
N TYR A 36 0.70 5.90 -17.11
CA TYR A 36 1.59 4.87 -17.65
C TYR A 36 1.43 4.73 -19.18
N GLU A 37 0.21 4.72 -19.70
CA GLU A 37 -0.03 4.70 -21.15
C GLU A 37 0.60 5.90 -21.86
N TRP A 38 0.43 7.10 -21.29
CA TRP A 38 1.06 8.31 -21.82
C TRP A 38 2.59 8.23 -21.81
N ILE A 39 3.20 7.74 -20.72
CA ILE A 39 4.65 7.52 -20.63
C ILE A 39 5.11 6.53 -21.70
N ALA A 40 4.38 5.42 -21.87
CA ALA A 40 4.70 4.41 -22.87
C ALA A 40 4.66 4.99 -24.29
N HIS A 41 3.64 5.80 -24.59
CA HIS A 41 3.52 6.48 -25.88
C HIS A 41 4.66 7.48 -26.12
N LEU A 42 5.04 8.27 -25.12
CA LEU A 42 6.17 9.20 -25.23
C LEU A 42 7.48 8.45 -25.48
N LYS A 43 7.69 7.32 -24.79
CA LYS A 43 8.87 6.49 -24.96
C LYS A 43 8.94 5.86 -26.35
N GLU A 44 7.81 5.43 -26.90
CA GLU A 44 7.72 4.89 -28.25
C GLU A 44 8.01 5.97 -29.31
N THR A 45 7.50 7.18 -29.11
CA THR A 45 7.58 8.27 -30.09
C THR A 45 8.89 9.06 -30.03
N GLU A 46 9.43 9.30 -28.84
CA GLU A 46 10.63 10.13 -28.62
C GLU A 46 11.84 9.33 -28.15
N GLY A 47 11.70 8.04 -27.84
CA GLY A 47 12.80 7.17 -27.42
C GLY A 47 13.39 7.48 -26.03
N ARG A 48 12.68 8.27 -25.21
CA ARG A 48 13.13 8.71 -23.88
C ARG A 48 12.01 8.65 -22.84
N GLU A 49 12.42 8.66 -21.58
CA GLU A 49 11.48 8.85 -20.45
C GLU A 49 11.07 10.34 -20.32
N PRO A 50 9.86 10.63 -19.80
CA PRO A 50 9.44 11.99 -19.51
C PRO A 50 10.23 12.60 -18.36
N THR A 51 10.45 13.91 -18.45
CA THR A 51 10.99 14.72 -17.37
C THR A 51 9.92 14.99 -16.30
N THR A 52 10.35 15.37 -15.09
CA THR A 52 9.42 15.75 -14.01
C THR A 52 8.48 16.87 -14.44
N THR A 53 8.97 17.87 -15.17
CA THR A 53 8.15 18.98 -15.67
C THR A 53 7.09 18.51 -16.66
N GLU A 54 7.38 17.52 -17.51
CA GLU A 54 6.40 16.95 -18.44
C GLU A 54 5.31 16.18 -17.70
N ILE A 55 5.67 15.44 -16.66
CA ILE A 55 4.70 14.75 -15.79
C ILE A 55 3.78 15.77 -15.10
N GLU A 56 4.35 16.85 -14.53
CA GLU A 56 3.55 17.90 -13.92
C GLU A 56 2.63 18.61 -14.93
N ASN A 57 3.14 18.87 -16.14
CA ASN A 57 2.36 19.45 -17.23
C ASN A 57 1.23 18.52 -17.65
N TRP A 58 1.46 17.21 -17.67
CA TRP A 58 0.42 16.22 -17.94
C TRP A 58 -0.70 16.29 -16.90
N PHE A 59 -0.37 16.34 -15.59
CA PHE A 59 -1.37 16.53 -14.54
C PHE A 59 -2.11 17.86 -14.68
N ARG A 60 -1.38 18.96 -14.95
CA ARG A 60 -1.97 20.28 -15.16
C ARG A 60 -2.88 20.36 -16.38
N SER A 61 -2.64 19.54 -17.40
CA SER A 61 -3.46 19.51 -18.62
C SER A 61 -4.85 18.90 -18.37
N ARG A 62 -5.04 18.20 -17.25
CA ARG A 62 -6.32 17.56 -16.90
C ARG A 62 -7.32 18.57 -16.37
N THR A 63 -8.51 18.59 -16.97
CA THR A 63 -9.61 19.43 -16.48
C THR A 63 -10.24 18.79 -15.23
N PRO A 64 -10.90 19.59 -14.37
CA PRO A 64 -11.69 19.05 -13.26
C PRO A 64 -12.71 18.00 -13.71
N GLU A 65 -13.32 18.19 -14.89
CA GLU A 65 -14.29 17.24 -15.47
C GLU A 65 -13.67 15.89 -15.79
N SER A 66 -12.37 15.85 -16.13
CA SER A 66 -11.67 14.59 -16.38
C SER A 66 -11.59 13.72 -15.12
N PHE A 67 -11.43 14.34 -13.94
CA PHE A 67 -11.44 13.61 -12.66
C PHE A 67 -12.84 13.09 -12.32
N THR A 68 -13.88 13.89 -12.57
CA THR A 68 -15.27 13.42 -12.42
C THR A 68 -15.57 12.22 -13.30
N ARG A 69 -15.09 12.22 -14.56
CA ARG A 69 -15.25 11.09 -15.46
C ARG A 69 -14.55 9.84 -14.94
N VAL A 70 -13.31 9.98 -14.46
CA VAL A 70 -12.56 8.85 -13.90
C VAL A 70 -13.26 8.26 -12.66
N VAL A 71 -13.91 9.09 -11.84
CA VAL A 71 -14.74 8.58 -10.73
C VAL A 71 -15.93 7.78 -11.25
N ALA A 72 -16.61 8.25 -12.30
CA ALA A 72 -17.72 7.52 -12.90
C ALA A 72 -17.27 6.18 -13.53
N ASP A 73 -16.11 6.17 -14.20
CA ASP A 73 -15.51 4.96 -14.77
C ASP A 73 -15.15 3.95 -13.66
N ALA A 74 -14.61 4.43 -12.55
CA ALA A 74 -14.30 3.61 -11.38
C ALA A 74 -15.55 3.04 -10.72
N GLU A 75 -16.62 3.84 -10.60
CA GLU A 75 -17.90 3.39 -10.07
C GLU A 75 -18.49 2.29 -10.95
N HIS A 76 -18.48 2.48 -12.27
CA HIS A 76 -18.94 1.47 -13.20
C HIS A 76 -18.14 0.17 -13.10
N ALA A 77 -16.80 0.25 -13.01
CA ALA A 77 -15.95 -0.92 -12.85
C ALA A 77 -16.24 -1.68 -11.54
N LEU A 78 -16.46 -0.97 -10.44
CA LEU A 78 -16.83 -1.57 -9.15
C LEU A 78 -18.22 -2.21 -9.20
N GLN A 79 -19.18 -1.61 -9.90
CA GLN A 79 -20.50 -2.20 -10.13
C GLN A 79 -20.41 -3.52 -10.89
N LEU A 80 -19.63 -3.56 -11.98
CA LEU A 80 -19.43 -4.79 -12.75
C LEU A 80 -18.84 -5.93 -11.90
N VAL A 81 -17.84 -5.62 -11.07
CA VAL A 81 -17.24 -6.61 -10.17
C VAL A 81 -18.23 -7.05 -9.08
N ALA A 82 -19.05 -6.14 -8.56
CA ALA A 82 -20.06 -6.46 -7.58
C ALA A 82 -21.16 -7.35 -8.19
N ASP A 83 -21.61 -7.05 -9.41
CA ASP A 83 -22.60 -7.84 -10.13
C ASP A 83 -22.08 -9.25 -10.45
N ASP A 84 -20.83 -9.38 -10.90
CA ASP A 84 -20.18 -10.67 -11.16
C ASP A 84 -20.05 -11.51 -9.88
N ALA A 85 -19.59 -10.89 -8.79
CA ALA A 85 -19.51 -11.55 -7.48
C ALA A 85 -20.90 -11.97 -6.96
N LEU A 86 -21.92 -11.14 -7.18
CA LEU A 86 -23.30 -11.46 -6.81
C LEU A 86 -23.86 -12.56 -7.69
N GLU A 87 -23.53 -12.63 -8.97
CA GLU A 87 -23.95 -13.72 -9.86
C GLU A 87 -23.30 -15.05 -9.45
N GLU A 88 -22.02 -15.03 -9.05
CA GLU A 88 -21.32 -16.20 -8.51
C GLU A 88 -21.93 -16.66 -7.17
N ILE A 89 -22.31 -15.73 -6.29
CA ILE A 89 -22.88 -16.02 -4.96
C ILE A 89 -24.38 -16.38 -5.03
N ILE A 90 -25.14 -15.76 -5.95
CA ILE A 90 -26.60 -15.92 -6.13
C ILE A 90 -26.90 -16.99 -7.18
N GLY A 91 -25.93 -17.87 -7.47
CA GLY A 91 -26.18 -19.19 -8.02
C GLY A 91 -27.29 -19.92 -7.24
N ASP A 92 -28.40 -20.11 -7.94
CA ASP A 92 -29.62 -20.90 -7.71
C ASP A 92 -30.79 -20.43 -6.82
N GLU A 93 -30.71 -19.57 -5.78
CA GLU A 93 -31.88 -19.54 -4.85
C GLU A 93 -32.53 -18.24 -4.36
N ARG A 94 -32.02 -17.01 -4.56
CA ARG A 94 -32.72 -15.82 -3.98
C ARG A 94 -32.62 -14.50 -4.75
N ARG A 95 -33.19 -14.42 -5.96
CA ARG A 95 -33.35 -13.15 -6.69
C ARG A 95 -34.27 -12.10 -6.02
N GLY A 96 -35.11 -12.45 -5.04
CA GLY A 96 -36.15 -11.55 -4.51
C GLY A 96 -35.84 -10.78 -3.22
N ALA A 97 -34.76 -11.10 -2.51
CA ALA A 97 -34.49 -10.55 -1.16
C ALA A 97 -33.37 -9.50 -1.09
N PHE A 98 -32.58 -9.36 -2.16
CA PHE A 98 -31.34 -8.58 -2.13
C PHE A 98 -31.52 -7.09 -2.46
N GLU A 99 -32.51 -6.73 -3.28
CA GLU A 99 -32.71 -5.33 -3.71
C GLU A 99 -33.13 -4.38 -2.58
N SER A 100 -33.71 -4.90 -1.49
CA SER A 100 -34.24 -4.05 -0.39
C SER A 100 -33.33 -3.95 0.84
N GLY A 101 -32.40 -4.89 1.03
CA GLY A 101 -31.65 -5.01 2.30
C GLY A 101 -30.20 -4.51 2.26
N ILE A 102 -29.53 -4.56 1.10
CA ILE A 102 -28.08 -4.30 1.04
C ILE A 102 -27.73 -2.83 0.79
N VAL A 103 -28.60 -2.07 0.11
CA VAL A 103 -28.36 -0.63 -0.16
C VAL A 103 -28.26 0.18 1.14
N GLU A 104 -28.99 -0.22 2.20
CA GLU A 104 -28.95 0.43 3.51
C GLU A 104 -27.75 0.00 4.36
N ALA A 105 -27.28 -1.25 4.21
CA ALA A 105 -26.10 -1.76 4.91
C ALA A 105 -24.77 -1.23 4.32
N VAL A 106 -24.71 -1.04 3.00
CA VAL A 106 -23.50 -0.54 2.31
C VAL A 106 -23.29 0.95 2.55
N ASN A 107 -24.37 1.75 2.62
CA ASN A 107 -24.26 3.17 2.94
C ASN A 107 -23.85 3.45 4.41
N GLY A 108 -24.10 2.51 5.33
CA GLY A 108 -23.63 2.61 6.72
C GLY A 108 -22.14 2.25 6.92
N MET A 109 -21.51 1.61 5.93
CA MET A 109 -20.16 1.07 6.07
C MET A 109 -19.04 2.05 5.66
N THR A 110 -19.36 3.17 5.00
CA THR A 110 -18.36 4.16 4.54
C THR A 110 -17.71 4.96 5.66
N GLY A 111 -18.39 5.16 6.80
CA GLY A 111 -17.86 5.86 7.97
C GLY A 111 -16.82 5.06 8.78
N SER A 112 -16.91 3.73 8.74
CA SER A 112 -16.06 2.83 9.56
C SER A 112 -14.66 2.63 8.98
N TRP A 113 -14.52 2.64 7.64
CA TRP A 113 -13.22 2.49 6.97
C TRP A 113 -12.30 3.70 7.13
N ARG A 114 -12.87 4.91 7.25
CA ARG A 114 -12.10 6.14 7.50
C ARG A 114 -11.43 6.15 8.89
N GLN A 115 -12.06 5.53 9.90
CA GLN A 115 -11.45 5.35 11.22
C GLN A 115 -10.42 4.22 11.26
N PHE A 116 -10.64 3.17 10.45
CA PHE A 116 -9.67 2.07 10.33
C PHE A 116 -8.33 2.54 9.75
N GLY A 117 -8.34 3.45 8.76
CA GLY A 117 -7.12 4.05 8.19
C GLY A 117 -6.31 4.91 9.17
N ILE A 118 -6.98 5.65 10.07
CA ILE A 118 -6.32 6.44 11.11
C ILE A 118 -5.73 5.53 12.20
N GLY A 119 -6.38 4.39 12.48
CA GLY A 119 -5.89 3.38 13.45
C GLY A 119 -4.64 2.63 12.99
N ILE A 120 -4.47 2.39 11.69
CA ILE A 120 -3.25 1.78 11.14
C ILE A 120 -2.01 2.66 11.37
N GLY A 121 -2.18 4.00 11.44
CA GLY A 121 -1.12 4.94 11.79
C GLY A 121 -0.52 4.74 13.19
N ALA A 122 -1.26 4.14 14.13
CA ALA A 122 -0.73 3.77 15.46
C ALA A 122 0.01 2.42 15.44
N SER A 123 -0.38 1.49 14.55
CA SER A 123 0.23 0.15 14.44
C SER A 123 1.60 0.15 13.72
N LEU A 124 1.93 1.22 13.00
CA LEU A 124 3.22 1.35 12.32
C LEU A 124 4.39 1.39 13.31
N VAL A 125 4.19 1.97 14.50
CA VAL A 125 5.23 2.01 15.55
C VAL A 125 5.56 0.60 16.05
N GLY A 126 4.57 -0.29 16.17
CA GLY A 126 4.78 -1.67 16.59
C GLY A 126 5.56 -2.50 15.57
N ALA A 127 5.22 -2.36 14.28
CA ALA A 127 5.95 -3.02 13.20
C ALA A 127 7.40 -2.52 13.07
N ILE A 128 7.62 -1.22 13.27
CA ILE A 128 8.97 -0.62 13.27
C ILE A 128 9.78 -1.12 14.47
N LEU A 129 9.21 -1.15 15.68
CA LEU A 129 9.90 -1.68 16.87
C LEU A 129 10.22 -3.18 16.73
N PHE A 130 9.30 -3.96 16.16
CA PHE A 130 9.51 -5.37 15.90
C PHE A 130 10.60 -5.62 14.83
N ALA A 131 10.62 -4.82 13.76
CA ALA A 131 11.67 -4.87 12.75
C ALA A 131 13.05 -4.52 13.34
N ILE A 132 13.13 -3.49 14.19
CA ILE A 132 14.36 -3.11 14.90
C ILE A 132 14.81 -4.26 15.82
N LEU A 133 13.89 -4.91 16.54
CA LEU A 133 14.20 -6.05 17.39
C LEU A 133 14.77 -7.22 16.60
N ILE A 134 14.18 -7.56 15.45
CA ILE A 134 14.70 -8.62 14.57
C ILE A 134 16.10 -8.28 14.07
N LEU A 135 16.36 -7.00 13.72
CA LEU A 135 17.66 -6.55 13.24
C LEU A 135 18.74 -6.70 14.32
N VAL A 136 18.42 -6.39 15.57
CA VAL A 136 19.33 -6.60 16.72
C VAL A 136 19.61 -8.08 16.95
N VAL A 137 18.58 -8.94 16.92
CA VAL A 137 18.75 -10.39 17.08
C VAL A 137 19.57 -10.97 15.93
N ALA A 138 19.31 -10.56 14.70
CA ALA A 138 20.07 -10.98 13.52
C ALA A 138 21.53 -10.52 13.60
N PHE A 139 21.77 -9.28 14.04
CA PHE A 139 23.12 -8.75 14.24
C PHE A 139 23.88 -9.59 15.28
N ILE A 140 23.29 -9.87 16.45
CA ILE A 140 23.90 -10.71 17.48
C ILE A 140 24.14 -12.14 16.96
N ALA A 141 23.19 -12.73 16.21
CA ALA A 141 23.34 -14.08 15.67
C ALA A 141 24.45 -14.17 14.60
N ILE A 142 24.70 -13.09 13.87
CA ILE A 142 25.76 -13.01 12.86
C ILE A 142 27.11 -12.71 13.53
N ASP A 143 27.14 -11.84 14.54
CA ASP A 143 28.34 -11.42 15.27
C ASP A 143 28.85 -12.51 16.25
N ASN A 144 27.94 -13.28 16.88
CA ASN A 144 28.28 -14.39 17.80
C ASN A 144 28.81 -15.66 17.12
N ARG A 145 29.17 -15.63 15.83
CA ARG A 145 29.95 -16.72 15.22
C ARG A 145 31.37 -16.86 15.80
N SER A 146 31.78 -16.00 16.75
CA SER A 146 33.10 -16.04 17.41
C SER A 146 33.05 -16.14 18.96
N ILE A 147 31.98 -16.63 19.60
CA ILE A 147 32.05 -16.98 21.05
C ILE A 147 32.64 -18.39 21.27
N VAL A 148 32.46 -19.30 20.29
CA VAL A 148 32.92 -20.69 20.42
C VAL A 148 34.44 -20.84 20.25
N ASP A 149 35.12 -19.85 19.66
CA ASP A 149 36.58 -19.83 19.52
C ASP A 149 37.31 -19.35 20.78
N LEU A 150 36.64 -18.63 21.69
CA LEU A 150 37.20 -18.16 22.96
C LEU A 150 37.29 -19.23 24.07
N VAL A 151 36.74 -20.43 23.83
CA VAL A 151 36.79 -21.56 24.79
C VAL A 151 37.85 -22.61 24.40
N LYS A 152 38.44 -22.52 23.20
CA LYS A 152 39.39 -23.53 22.71
C LYS A 152 40.86 -23.16 22.81
N GLU A 153 41.20 -21.98 23.34
CA GLU A 153 42.59 -21.58 23.54
C GLU A 153 42.85 -21.21 24.99
N SER A 154 42.99 -22.23 25.84
CA SER A 154 43.93 -22.18 26.95
C SER A 154 44.67 -23.52 27.02
N PRO A 155 45.95 -23.55 26.61
CA PRO A 155 46.76 -24.75 26.59
C PRO A 155 47.16 -25.14 28.01
N ASN A 156 46.91 -26.40 28.34
CA ASN A 156 47.58 -27.09 29.43
C ASN A 156 49.08 -27.12 29.13
N ASP A 157 49.90 -26.39 29.89
CA ASP A 157 51.19 -26.94 30.33
C ASP A 157 51.93 -26.15 31.42
N HIS A 158 52.54 -26.95 32.30
CA HIS A 158 53.65 -26.69 33.22
C HIS A 158 53.34 -26.00 34.58
N VAL A 159 53.27 -26.73 35.71
CA VAL A 159 54.31 -27.52 36.42
C VAL A 159 55.14 -26.62 37.37
N GLU A 160 55.20 -27.08 38.63
CA GLU A 160 56.18 -26.76 39.69
C GLU A 160 56.05 -25.35 40.31
N GLN A 161 56.19 -25.11 41.61
CA GLN A 161 57.04 -25.66 42.68
C GLN A 161 56.70 -24.79 43.93
N HIS A 162 56.47 -25.26 45.16
CA HIS A 162 57.42 -25.46 46.28
C HIS A 162 56.56 -25.32 47.58
N GLU A 163 56.57 -26.30 48.50
CA GLU A 163 57.08 -26.20 49.89
C GLU A 163 56.47 -25.11 50.80
N ALA A 164 56.34 -25.23 52.11
CA ALA A 164 56.41 -26.28 53.13
C ALA A 164 55.97 -25.56 54.43
N GLU A 165 55.19 -26.23 55.28
CA GLU A 165 55.28 -26.24 56.77
C GLU A 165 54.07 -26.97 57.38
#